data_AF-A0A7W7VZR6-F1
#
_entry.id   AF-A0A7W7VZR6-F1
#
_cell.length_a   1.000
_cell.length_b   1.000
_cell.length_c   1.000
_cell.angle_alpha   90.00
_cell.angle_beta   90.00
_cell.angle_gamma   90.00
#
_symmetry.space_group_name_H-M   'P 1'
#
loop_
_entity.id
_entity.type
_entity.pdbx_description
1 polymer ?
#
loop_
_entity_poly.entity_id
_entity_poly.type
_entity_poly.pdbx_seq_one_letter_code
_entity_poly.pdbx_strand_id
1 'polypeptide(L)'
;MTKALAALAVAGASILCVTSQASADPNPNNHGSAGQWIKLVTSHDVGVYTQPSAESSKYDNITLAPGGNTSVWADCWVAGAYVGSAGNVWYRTEVVWLNNQWVNTGTPVVGTGWTFAPYVDGAAAFHNVPGLPAC
;
A
#
# COMPACT_ATOMS: atom_id res chain seq x y z
N MET A 1 59.33 -55.97 -3.22
CA MET A 1 59.88 -54.70 -2.72
C MET A 1 58.73 -53.72 -2.53
N THR A 2 58.61 -53.26 -1.28
CA THR A 2 58.01 -52.03 -0.73
C THR A 2 57.78 -50.91 -1.76
N LYS A 3 56.70 -50.09 -1.73
CA LYS A 3 56.22 -49.25 -0.62
C LYS A 3 54.72 -48.91 -0.74
N ALA A 4 54.14 -48.61 0.42
CA ALA A 4 52.74 -48.33 0.71
C ALA A 4 52.39 -46.82 0.72
N LEU A 5 51.15 -46.56 1.19
CA LEU A 5 50.47 -45.30 1.57
C LEU A 5 49.69 -44.59 0.44
N ALA A 6 48.35 -44.56 0.42
CA ALA A 6 47.34 -44.07 1.38
C ALA A 6 47.11 -42.54 1.32
N ALA A 7 45.88 -42.14 1.01
CA ALA A 7 45.12 -41.00 1.54
C ALA A 7 43.83 -40.86 0.71
N LEU A 8 42.63 -41.09 1.26
CA LEU A 8 41.82 -40.21 2.11
C LEU A 8 41.27 -38.97 1.36
N ALA A 9 40.01 -39.03 0.94
CA ALA A 9 39.17 -37.83 0.81
C ALA A 9 37.68 -38.21 0.92
N VAL A 10 37.16 -38.13 2.14
CA VAL A 10 36.18 -37.13 2.60
C VAL A 10 34.74 -37.53 2.25
N ALA A 11 34.03 -37.96 3.29
CA ALA A 11 32.58 -37.97 3.35
C ALA A 11 32.07 -36.55 3.08
N GLY A 12 31.40 -36.37 1.95
CA GLY A 12 30.58 -35.19 1.69
C GLY A 12 29.13 -35.59 1.79
N ALA A 13 28.57 -35.54 3.00
CA ALA A 13 27.13 -35.46 3.15
C ALA A 13 26.71 -34.15 2.47
N SER A 14 26.23 -34.22 1.23
CA SER A 14 25.54 -33.09 0.61
C SER A 14 24.23 -32.94 1.38
N ILE A 15 24.29 -32.19 2.48
CA ILE A 15 23.14 -31.59 3.12
C ILE A 15 22.35 -31.00 1.96
N LEU A 16 21.15 -31.53 1.73
CA LEU A 16 20.12 -30.84 0.97
C LEU A 16 19.87 -29.55 1.73
N CYS A 17 20.70 -28.54 1.48
CA CYS A 17 20.38 -27.16 1.68
C CYS A 17 19.22 -26.92 0.73
N VAL A 18 18.03 -27.31 1.17
CA VAL A 18 16.82 -26.59 0.84
C VAL A 18 17.16 -25.19 1.32
N THR A 19 17.74 -24.38 0.44
CA THR A 19 17.62 -22.96 0.56
C THR A 19 16.12 -22.76 0.42
N SER A 20 15.42 -22.80 1.55
CA SER A 20 14.23 -22.00 1.69
C SER A 20 14.68 -20.65 1.15
N GLN A 21 14.25 -20.32 -0.06
CA GLN A 21 14.21 -18.93 -0.46
C GLN A 21 13.25 -18.32 0.55
N ALA A 22 13.78 -17.95 1.71
CA ALA A 22 13.36 -16.74 2.35
C ALA A 22 13.62 -15.69 1.27
N SER A 23 12.60 -15.47 0.43
CA SER A 23 12.42 -14.17 -0.18
C SER A 23 12.36 -13.25 1.02
N ALA A 24 13.52 -12.71 1.39
CA ALA A 24 13.61 -11.53 2.20
C ALA A 24 12.94 -10.46 1.36
N ASP A 25 11.61 -10.40 1.45
CA ASP A 25 10.90 -9.17 1.19
C ASP A 25 11.58 -8.16 2.12
N PRO A 26 12.29 -7.15 1.59
CA PRO A 26 12.95 -6.15 2.42
C PRO A 26 11.93 -5.30 3.19
N ASN A 27 10.64 -5.52 2.94
CA ASN A 27 9.55 -4.89 3.64
C ASN A 27 9.30 -5.59 4.99
N PRO A 28 9.52 -4.93 6.13
CA PRO A 28 9.14 -5.45 7.45
C PRO A 28 7.62 -5.61 7.63
N ASN A 29 6.82 -5.41 6.58
CA ASN A 29 5.36 -5.35 6.60
C ASN A 29 4.70 -6.64 6.07
N ASN A 30 5.39 -7.78 6.04
CA ASN A 30 4.74 -9.08 5.81
C ASN A 30 3.92 -9.50 7.04
N HIS A 31 2.86 -8.75 7.32
CA HIS A 31 1.75 -9.21 8.13
C HIS A 31 0.79 -9.92 7.19
N GLY A 32 0.79 -11.26 7.23
CA GLY A 32 -0.27 -12.10 6.66
C GLY A 32 -1.63 -11.92 7.37
N SER A 33 -2.07 -10.69 7.56
CA SER A 33 -3.30 -10.31 8.26
C SER A 33 -3.95 -9.17 7.50
N ALA A 34 -5.27 -9.25 7.32
CA ALA A 34 -6.14 -8.37 6.52
C ALA A 34 -5.63 -6.93 6.31
N GLY A 35 -5.84 -6.41 5.09
CA GLY A 35 -5.48 -5.03 4.71
C GLY A 35 -5.93 -4.04 5.78
N GLN A 36 -4.96 -3.33 6.37
CA GLN A 36 -5.24 -2.39 7.44
C GLN A 36 -5.89 -1.15 6.84
N TRP A 37 -7.14 -0.89 7.22
CA TRP A 37 -7.79 0.36 6.88
C TRP A 37 -7.30 1.47 7.82
N ILE A 38 -6.77 2.53 7.23
CA ILE A 38 -6.32 3.72 7.93
C ILE A 38 -7.34 4.83 7.74
N LYS A 39 -7.76 5.46 8.85
CA LYS A 39 -8.61 6.64 8.80
C LYS A 39 -7.75 7.88 8.55
N LEU A 40 -8.08 8.63 7.50
CA LEU A 40 -7.43 9.89 7.16
C LEU A 40 -8.46 11.02 7.18
N VAL A 41 -8.07 12.16 7.75
CA VAL A 41 -8.89 13.38 7.84
C VAL A 41 -8.23 14.45 7.00
N THR A 42 -9.01 15.07 6.11
CA THR A 42 -8.50 16.10 5.21
C THR A 42 -8.52 17.49 5.82
N SER A 43 -7.53 18.30 5.47
CA SER A 43 -7.48 19.75 5.69
C SER A 43 -7.79 20.56 4.42
N HIS A 44 -8.08 19.88 3.30
CA HIS A 44 -8.41 20.48 2.00
C HIS A 44 -9.69 19.88 1.42
N ASP A 45 -10.25 20.56 0.42
CA ASP A 45 -11.26 19.96 -0.45
C ASP A 45 -10.62 18.87 -1.32
N VAL A 46 -10.95 17.60 -1.06
CA VAL A 46 -10.35 16.45 -1.76
C VAL A 46 -11.39 15.67 -2.53
N GLY A 47 -11.20 15.55 -3.84
CA GLY A 47 -12.01 14.66 -4.67
C GLY A 47 -11.64 13.19 -4.48
N VAL A 48 -12.63 12.30 -4.62
CA VAL A 48 -12.39 10.86 -4.79
C VAL A 48 -12.52 10.53 -6.26
N TYR A 49 -11.50 9.88 -6.81
CA TYR A 49 -11.30 9.64 -8.24
C TYR A 49 -11.41 8.15 -8.57
N THR A 50 -11.83 7.81 -9.78
CA THR A 50 -11.95 6.40 -10.23
C THR A 50 -10.60 5.79 -10.61
N GLN A 51 -9.57 6.62 -10.78
CA GLN A 51 -8.18 6.22 -11.01
C GLN A 51 -7.24 7.12 -10.18
N PRO A 52 -5.98 6.73 -9.94
CA PRO A 52 -5.00 7.58 -9.24
C PRO A 52 -4.48 8.70 -10.16
N SER A 53 -5.41 9.54 -10.62
CA SER A 53 -5.18 10.66 -11.53
C SER A 53 -6.27 11.72 -11.39
N ALA A 54 -5.87 12.99 -11.31
CA ALA A 54 -6.79 14.12 -11.21
C ALA A 54 -7.59 14.34 -12.52
N GLU A 55 -7.12 13.78 -13.63
CA GLU A 55 -7.79 13.82 -14.94
C GLU A 55 -8.89 12.76 -15.07
N SER A 56 -8.96 11.82 -14.12
CA SER A 56 -10.00 10.78 -14.13
C SER A 56 -11.31 11.29 -13.56
N SER A 57 -12.40 10.59 -13.88
CA SER A 57 -13.72 10.93 -13.34
C SER A 57 -13.72 10.85 -11.82
N LYS A 58 -14.43 11.78 -11.18
CA LYS A 58 -14.73 11.65 -9.76
C LYS A 58 -15.77 10.57 -9.53
N TYR A 59 -15.59 9.78 -8.47
CA TYR A 59 -16.58 8.83 -7.99
C TYR A 59 -17.77 9.59 -7.42
N ASP A 60 -18.98 9.43 -8.00
CA ASP A 60 -20.24 10.07 -7.59
C ASP A 60 -20.14 11.59 -7.27
N ASN A 61 -19.18 12.27 -7.91
CA ASN A 61 -18.83 13.67 -7.61
C ASN A 61 -18.53 13.96 -6.12
N ILE A 62 -18.05 12.95 -5.39
CA ILE A 62 -17.69 13.06 -3.98
C ILE A 62 -16.51 14.03 -3.82
N THR A 63 -16.69 14.99 -2.93
CA THR A 63 -15.64 15.91 -2.47
C THR A 63 -15.68 15.96 -0.96
N LEU A 64 -14.56 15.63 -0.34
CA LEU A 64 -14.32 15.71 1.09
C LEU A 64 -14.08 17.17 1.46
N ALA A 65 -14.94 17.75 2.29
CA ALA A 65 -14.72 19.09 2.81
C ALA A 65 -13.78 19.06 4.02
N PRO A 66 -12.91 20.07 4.22
CA PRO A 66 -12.07 20.15 5.41
C PRO A 66 -12.90 20.20 6.70
N GLY A 67 -12.49 19.43 7.70
CA GLY A 67 -13.13 19.42 9.02
C GLY A 67 -13.53 18.02 9.53
N GLY A 68 -13.88 17.93 10.82
CA GLY A 68 -14.02 16.65 11.53
C GLY A 68 -15.17 15.73 11.11
N ASN A 69 -16.04 16.19 10.20
CA ASN A 69 -17.21 15.42 9.74
C ASN A 69 -16.99 14.69 8.42
N THR A 70 -15.80 14.82 7.81
CA THR A 70 -15.41 14.02 6.64
C THR A 70 -14.12 13.25 6.92
N SER A 71 -14.03 12.02 6.41
CA SER A 71 -12.83 11.20 6.53
C SER A 71 -12.80 10.17 5.42
N VAL A 72 -11.62 9.70 5.05
CA VAL A 72 -11.46 8.55 4.17
C VAL A 72 -10.83 7.39 4.91
N TRP A 73 -11.17 6.19 4.46
CA TRP A 73 -10.53 4.95 4.87
C TRP A 73 -9.79 4.38 3.68
N ALA A 74 -8.48 4.32 3.82
CA ALA A 74 -7.57 3.84 2.81
C ALA A 74 -6.86 2.57 3.27
N ASP A 75 -6.45 1.73 2.34
CA ASP A 75 -5.84 0.44 2.66
C ASP A 75 -4.50 0.19 1.94
N CYS A 76 -4.18 0.95 0.89
CA CYS A 76 -2.87 0.95 0.24
C CYS A 76 -2.58 2.29 -0.49
N TRP A 77 -1.35 2.46 -0.97
CA TRP A 77 -0.92 3.61 -1.76
C TRP A 77 -0.35 3.20 -3.12
N VAL A 78 -0.39 4.11 -4.10
CA VAL A 78 0.27 3.91 -5.40
C VAL A 78 0.93 5.19 -5.89
N ALA A 79 1.98 5.04 -6.69
CA ALA A 79 2.52 6.12 -7.52
C ALA A 79 1.64 6.27 -8.78
N GLY A 80 0.77 7.27 -8.80
CA GLY A 80 -0.16 7.57 -9.89
C GLY A 80 0.29 8.71 -10.79
N ALA A 81 -0.67 9.46 -11.36
CA ALA A 81 -0.38 10.67 -12.11
C ALA A 81 0.10 11.79 -11.19
N TYR A 82 0.97 12.66 -11.72
CA TYR A 82 1.42 13.85 -11.01
C TYR A 82 0.30 14.90 -10.93
N VAL A 83 0.15 15.53 -9.77
CA VAL A 83 -0.72 16.70 -9.60
C VAL A 83 0.15 17.92 -9.35
N GLY A 84 0.36 18.70 -10.41
CA GLY A 84 1.25 19.86 -10.39
C GLY A 84 2.64 19.51 -9.84
N SER A 85 3.12 20.29 -8.87
CA SER A 85 4.39 20.07 -8.17
C SER A 85 4.25 19.34 -6.82
N ALA A 86 3.04 18.89 -6.46
CA ALA A 86 2.78 18.29 -5.15
C ALA A 86 3.19 16.81 -5.05
N GLY A 87 3.46 16.17 -6.20
CA GLY A 87 3.88 14.77 -6.28
C GLY A 87 2.85 13.88 -6.96
N ASN A 88 2.97 12.58 -6.74
CA ASN A 88 2.22 11.54 -7.44
C ASN A 88 1.76 10.40 -6.52
N VAL A 89 1.64 10.64 -5.21
CA VAL A 89 1.17 9.63 -4.25
C VAL A 89 -0.35 9.68 -4.12
N TRP A 90 -0.99 8.52 -4.28
CA TRP A 90 -2.44 8.36 -4.20
C TRP A 90 -2.79 7.23 -3.23
N TYR A 91 -3.81 7.43 -2.40
CA TYR A 91 -4.34 6.38 -1.53
C TYR A 91 -5.55 5.72 -2.16
N ARG A 92 -5.56 4.39 -2.16
CA ARG A 92 -6.75 3.61 -2.47
C ARG A 92 -7.78 3.87 -1.39
N THR A 93 -8.95 4.37 -1.77
CA THR A 93 -10.02 4.80 -0.88
C THR A 93 -11.17 3.81 -0.97
N GLU A 94 -11.33 3.01 0.08
CA GLU A 94 -12.36 1.96 0.17
C GLU A 94 -13.70 2.56 0.63
N VAL A 95 -13.63 3.44 1.63
CA VAL A 95 -14.83 4.05 2.21
C VAL A 95 -14.59 5.51 2.53
N VAL A 96 -15.63 6.31 2.37
CA VAL A 96 -15.67 7.71 2.78
C VAL A 96 -16.73 7.89 3.86
N TRP A 97 -16.40 8.63 4.91
CA TRP A 97 -17.36 9.13 5.87
C TRP A 97 -17.75 10.56 5.47
N LEU A 98 -19.02 10.80 5.15
CA LEU A 98 -19.57 12.11 4.80
C LEU A 98 -20.85 12.35 5.60
N ASN A 99 -21.00 13.53 6.21
CA ASN A 99 -22.25 13.94 6.85
C ASN A 99 -22.85 12.89 7.80
N ASN A 100 -21.98 12.23 8.58
CA ASN A 100 -22.37 11.19 9.52
C ASN A 100 -22.88 9.88 8.87
N GLN A 101 -22.49 9.62 7.63
CA GLN A 101 -22.85 8.42 6.86
C GLN A 101 -21.62 7.78 6.19
N TRP A 102 -21.64 6.45 6.12
CA TRP A 102 -20.67 5.67 5.35
C TRP A 102 -21.07 5.67 3.87
N VAL A 103 -20.16 6.07 3.00
CA VAL A 103 -20.27 6.02 1.55
C VAL A 103 -19.18 5.10 1.03
N ASN A 104 -19.56 3.92 0.55
CA ASN A 104 -18.60 2.98 -0.03
C ASN A 104 -18.14 3.51 -1.39
N THR A 105 -16.83 3.68 -1.53
CA THR A 105 -16.16 4.02 -2.79
C THR A 105 -15.44 2.83 -3.40
N GLY A 106 -15.48 1.69 -2.70
CA GLY A 106 -15.10 0.37 -3.15
C GLY A 106 -16.13 -0.65 -2.68
N THR A 107 -16.99 -1.10 -3.58
CA THR A 107 -17.49 -2.49 -3.51
C THR A 107 -16.75 -3.27 -4.58
N PRO A 108 -16.41 -4.56 -4.38
CA PRO A 108 -15.57 -5.34 -5.30
C PRO A 108 -16.13 -5.50 -6.73
N VAL A 109 -17.27 -4.87 -7.04
CA VAL A 109 -17.97 -4.99 -8.33
C VAL A 109 -17.93 -3.69 -9.15
N VAL A 110 -17.64 -2.50 -8.59
CA VAL A 110 -17.83 -1.21 -9.33
C VAL A 110 -16.75 -0.14 -9.14
N GLY A 111 -15.54 -0.53 -8.76
CA GLY A 111 -14.36 0.32 -8.91
C GLY A 111 -13.80 0.81 -7.58
N THR A 112 -12.50 1.05 -7.62
CA THR A 112 -11.69 1.45 -6.49
C THR A 112 -11.55 2.97 -6.51
N GLY A 113 -11.99 3.64 -5.45
CA GLY A 113 -11.79 5.08 -5.28
C GLY A 113 -10.31 5.42 -5.00
N TRP A 114 -9.87 6.61 -5.37
CA TRP A 114 -8.53 7.13 -5.12
C TRP A 114 -8.56 8.55 -4.61
N THR A 115 -7.75 8.87 -3.61
CA THR A 115 -7.57 10.23 -3.10
C THR A 115 -6.11 10.66 -3.19
N PHE A 116 -5.88 11.93 -3.49
CA PHE A 116 -4.52 12.46 -3.65
C PHE A 116 -3.89 12.71 -2.27
N ALA A 117 -2.87 11.91 -1.93
CA ALA A 117 -2.32 11.84 -0.58
C ALA A 117 -1.81 13.20 -0.04
N PRO A 118 -1.10 14.04 -0.83
CA PRO A 118 -0.66 15.35 -0.35
C PRO A 118 -1.79 16.28 0.10
N TYR A 119 -3.00 16.15 -0.45
CA TYR A 119 -4.14 16.99 -0.04
C TYR A 119 -4.97 16.38 1.08
N VAL A 120 -4.94 15.04 1.22
CA VAL A 120 -5.59 14.35 2.33
C VAL A 120 -4.83 14.59 3.63
N ASP A 121 -3.54 14.27 3.69
CA ASP A 121 -2.77 14.30 4.93
C ASP A 121 -1.33 14.79 4.74
N GLY A 122 -1.04 15.46 3.63
CA GLY A 122 0.34 15.84 3.28
C GLY A 122 1.21 14.65 2.90
N ALA A 123 0.61 13.53 2.48
CA ALA A 123 1.28 12.24 2.28
C ALA A 123 1.96 11.71 3.56
N ALA A 124 1.44 12.08 4.73
CA ALA A 124 1.99 11.66 6.01
C ALA A 124 1.86 10.16 6.23
N ALA A 125 0.72 9.54 5.89
CA ALA A 125 0.52 8.11 6.09
C ALA A 125 1.42 7.26 5.20
N PHE A 126 1.67 7.68 3.96
CA PHE A 126 2.66 7.07 3.08
C PHE A 126 4.06 7.04 3.72
N HIS A 127 4.49 8.10 4.40
CA HIS A 127 5.81 8.16 5.03
C HIS A 127 5.88 7.54 6.43
N ASN A 128 4.80 7.63 7.20
CA ASN A 128 4.85 7.47 8.66
C ASN A 128 4.01 6.30 9.20
N VAL A 129 3.12 5.70 8.41
CA VAL A 129 2.31 4.57 8.87
C VAL A 129 3.02 3.26 8.54
N PRO A 130 3.56 2.54 9.54
CA PRO A 130 4.10 1.22 9.31
C PRO A 130 2.96 0.31 8.85
N GLY A 131 3.15 -0.38 7.72
CA GLY A 131 2.18 -1.35 7.23
C GLY A 131 1.12 -0.82 6.28
N LEU A 132 1.16 0.43 5.80
CA LEU A 132 0.41 0.82 4.60
C LEU A 132 1.15 0.32 3.35
N PRO A 133 0.70 -0.76 2.69
CA PRO A 133 1.43 -1.35 1.58
C PRO A 133 1.28 -0.51 0.30
N ALA A 134 2.20 -0.70 -0.62
CA ALA A 134 1.96 -0.33 -2.01
C ALA A 134 0.86 -1.24 -2.58
N CYS A 135 -0.05 -0.66 -3.35
CA CYS A 135 -0.80 -1.37 -4.38
C CYS A 135 0.12 -1.57 -5.61
#